data_AF-A0A2P2E5I9-F1
#
_entry.id   AF-A0A2P2E5I9-F1
#
_cell.length_a   1.000
_cell.length_b   1.000
_cell.length_c   1.000
_cell.angle_alpha   90.00
_cell.angle_beta   90.00
_cell.angle_gamma   90.00
#
_symmetry.space_group_name_H-M   'P 1'
#
loop_
_entity.id
_entity.type
_entity.pdbx_description
1 polymer ?
#
loop_
_entity_poly.entity_id
_entity_poly.type
_entity_poly.pdbx_seq_one_letter_code
_entity_poly.pdbx_strand_id
1 'polypeptide(L)'
;MRNSLNHMNTIDKNRMYFSALYDFAYLEKHFINSPNFRSSFSVRWEFIENEIRDAITDSVPLPDLFHHLQISHAFIEKFLKYLISNFDNDITINQLIGYKHNIQKLLKHTKKINYDLDSKLENEEYNLLETISKMDFPSLRYTQPQVFTINFRTLKNLILKIFVLLKEIRFENTKSISKEEQKSKKDGRIFGHLVKKIAPKKFNKNRFEQILTSDKISNSQRELIQKSYQNSDSDVLLVGNENDLELISAIEIAGEEVWDFGEIRFEIT
;
A
#
# COMPACT_ATOMS: atom_id res chain seq x y z
N MET A 1 -0.94 -38.53 -17.15
CA MET A 1 -1.22 -37.09 -17.38
C MET A 1 -2.64 -36.73 -16.95
N ARG A 2 -2.96 -36.74 -15.64
CA ARG A 2 -4.29 -36.37 -15.11
C ARG A 2 -4.25 -35.49 -13.85
N ASN A 3 -3.08 -34.97 -13.46
CA ASN A 3 -2.92 -34.18 -12.22
C ASN A 3 -2.83 -32.66 -12.46
N SER A 4 -2.91 -32.15 -13.69
CA SER A 4 -2.73 -30.72 -13.97
C SER A 4 -4.03 -29.88 -13.97
N LEU A 5 -5.21 -30.52 -14.04
CA LEU A 5 -6.50 -29.80 -14.12
C LEU A 5 -7.10 -29.46 -12.74
N ASN A 6 -6.71 -30.17 -11.66
CA ASN A 6 -7.26 -29.91 -10.33
C ASN A 6 -6.64 -28.70 -9.61
N HIS A 7 -5.44 -28.26 -10.01
CA HIS A 7 -4.81 -27.08 -9.41
C HIS A 7 -5.38 -25.73 -9.90
N MET A 8 -6.08 -25.71 -11.05
CA MET A 8 -6.63 -24.47 -11.61
C MET A 8 -7.91 -23.97 -10.91
N ASN A 9 -8.53 -24.77 -10.04
CA ASN A 9 -9.78 -24.40 -9.37
C ASN A 9 -9.65 -24.20 -7.85
N THR A 10 -8.50 -24.52 -7.25
CA THR A 10 -8.28 -24.32 -5.81
C THR A 10 -8.03 -22.85 -5.51
N ILE A 11 -8.86 -22.26 -4.64
CA ILE A 11 -8.69 -20.87 -4.21
C ILE A 11 -7.53 -20.77 -3.24
N ASP A 12 -6.52 -19.98 -3.58
CA ASP A 12 -5.53 -19.53 -2.61
C ASP A 12 -6.11 -18.40 -1.74
N LYS A 13 -6.63 -18.79 -0.58
CA LYS A 13 -7.19 -17.87 0.41
C LYS A 13 -6.12 -16.93 0.99
N ASN A 14 -4.85 -17.36 1.05
CA ASN A 14 -3.76 -16.53 1.59
C ASN A 14 -3.51 -15.31 0.71
N ARG A 15 -3.51 -15.50 -0.60
CA ARG A 15 -3.31 -14.40 -1.55
C ARG A 15 -4.35 -13.29 -1.40
N MET A 16 -5.62 -13.64 -1.18
CA MET A 16 -6.68 -12.65 -0.95
C MET A 16 -6.47 -11.91 0.39
N TYR A 17 -6.11 -12.63 1.44
CA TYR A 17 -5.79 -12.05 2.76
C TYR A 17 -4.62 -11.06 2.69
N PHE A 18 -3.48 -11.47 2.13
CA PHE A 18 -2.31 -10.60 2.03
C PHE A 18 -2.54 -9.40 1.11
N SER A 19 -3.31 -9.58 0.03
CA SER A 19 -3.69 -8.46 -0.84
C SER A 19 -4.55 -7.43 -0.13
N ALA A 20 -5.46 -7.86 0.76
CA ALA A 20 -6.24 -6.95 1.60
C ALA A 20 -5.36 -6.28 2.67
N LEU A 21 -4.44 -7.04 3.28
CA LEU A 21 -3.50 -6.52 4.27
C LEU A 21 -2.58 -5.43 3.70
N TYR A 22 -2.15 -5.57 2.45
CA TYR A 22 -1.35 -4.57 1.76
C TYR A 22 -2.11 -3.23 1.62
N ASP A 23 -3.37 -3.27 1.17
CA ASP A 23 -4.20 -2.07 1.08
C ASP A 23 -4.45 -1.46 2.46
N PHE A 24 -4.69 -2.30 3.48
CA PHE A 24 -4.83 -1.84 4.85
C PHE A 24 -3.58 -1.15 5.37
N ALA A 25 -2.38 -1.70 5.11
CA ALA A 25 -1.12 -1.09 5.56
C ALA A 25 -0.93 0.31 4.95
N TYR A 26 -1.31 0.49 3.69
CA TYR A 26 -1.35 1.81 3.07
C TYR A 26 -2.35 2.73 3.79
N LEU A 27 -3.60 2.28 3.99
CA LEU A 27 -4.67 3.08 4.61
C LEU A 27 -4.31 3.44 6.05
N GLU A 28 -3.73 2.51 6.81
CA GLU A 28 -3.27 2.73 8.17
C GLU A 28 -2.28 3.88 8.24
N LYS A 29 -1.24 3.84 7.38
CA LYS A 29 -0.20 4.86 7.34
C LYS A 29 -0.71 6.21 6.83
N HIS A 30 -1.47 6.21 5.74
CA HIS A 30 -1.74 7.43 4.96
C HIS A 30 -3.13 8.02 5.16
N PHE A 31 -4.09 7.26 5.70
CA PHE A 31 -5.46 7.74 5.90
C PHE A 31 -5.87 7.70 7.38
N ILE A 32 -5.68 6.58 8.07
CA ILE A 32 -6.13 6.37 9.45
C ILE A 32 -5.25 7.17 10.41
N ASN A 33 -3.93 7.06 10.29
CA ASN A 33 -2.98 7.71 11.19
C ASN A 33 -2.39 9.01 10.63
N SER A 34 -2.81 9.43 9.43
CA SER A 34 -2.28 10.64 8.82
C SER A 34 -2.79 11.91 9.53
N PRO A 35 -1.90 12.86 9.87
CA PRO A 35 -2.30 14.09 10.51
C PRO A 35 -2.96 15.10 9.55
N ASN A 36 -2.66 15.04 8.24
CA ASN A 36 -3.12 16.05 7.27
C ASN A 36 -3.41 15.43 5.88
N PHE A 37 -4.36 16.03 5.16
CA PHE A 37 -4.67 15.71 3.77
C PHE A 37 -4.44 16.93 2.88
N ARG A 38 -3.95 16.73 1.65
CA ARG A 38 -3.88 17.80 0.66
C ARG A 38 -5.28 18.16 0.19
N SER A 39 -5.64 19.43 0.36
CA SER A 39 -6.92 19.98 -0.09
C SER A 39 -7.00 20.15 -1.60
N SER A 40 -5.86 20.35 -2.26
CA SER A 40 -5.73 20.46 -3.70
C SER A 40 -4.30 20.14 -4.14
N PHE A 41 -4.15 19.79 -5.40
CA PHE A 41 -2.87 19.69 -6.11
C PHE A 41 -3.01 20.44 -7.42
N SER A 42 -2.05 21.29 -7.77
CA SER A 42 -2.07 22.05 -9.01
C SER A 42 -0.74 21.92 -9.75
N VAL A 43 -0.81 21.82 -11.07
CA VAL A 43 0.35 21.84 -11.96
C VAL A 43 0.22 23.08 -12.83
N ARG A 44 1.26 23.91 -12.83
CA ARG A 44 1.31 25.14 -13.62
C ARG A 44 2.38 24.99 -14.70
N TRP A 45 2.00 25.18 -15.96
CA TRP A 45 2.92 25.24 -17.10
C TRP A 45 2.98 26.66 -17.62
N GLU A 46 4.16 27.26 -17.48
CA GLU A 46 4.43 28.59 -18.01
C GLU A 46 4.82 28.50 -19.49
N PHE A 47 4.36 29.45 -20.30
CA PHE A 47 4.72 29.56 -21.71
C PHE A 47 4.83 31.04 -22.10
N ILE A 48 5.46 31.29 -23.24
CA ILE A 48 5.59 32.63 -23.81
C ILE A 48 4.90 32.62 -25.16
N GLU A 49 3.89 33.47 -25.32
CA GLU A 49 3.17 33.67 -26.58
C GLU A 49 3.21 35.16 -26.93
N ASN A 50 3.76 35.50 -28.11
CA ASN A 50 3.94 36.89 -28.56
C ASN A 50 4.68 37.80 -27.55
N GLU A 51 5.79 37.31 -26.96
CA GLU A 51 6.58 37.99 -25.93
C GLU A 51 5.86 38.22 -24.58
N ILE A 52 4.61 37.76 -24.44
CA ILE A 52 3.85 37.81 -23.19
C ILE A 52 4.04 36.47 -22.45
N ARG A 53 4.43 36.54 -21.18
CA ARG A 53 4.47 35.37 -20.30
C ARG A 53 3.06 35.04 -19.83
N ASP A 54 2.62 33.81 -20.04
CA ASP A 54 1.34 33.29 -19.56
C ASP A 54 1.53 31.88 -18.96
N ALA A 55 0.47 31.32 -18.35
CA ALA A 55 0.52 29.97 -17.78
C ALA A 55 -0.84 29.26 -17.78
N ILE A 56 -0.82 27.97 -18.14
CA ILE A 56 -1.95 27.06 -17.93
C ILE A 56 -1.80 26.42 -16.55
N THR A 57 -2.87 26.39 -15.76
CA THR A 57 -2.89 25.71 -14.45
C THR A 57 -3.98 24.66 -14.41
N ASP A 58 -3.59 23.40 -14.33
CA ASP A 58 -4.50 22.30 -14.02
C ASP A 58 -4.54 22.08 -12.51
N SER A 59 -5.72 21.78 -11.97
CA SER A 59 -5.89 21.50 -10.55
C SER A 59 -6.75 20.26 -10.30
N VAL A 60 -6.39 19.54 -9.25
CA VAL A 60 -7.09 18.36 -8.75
C VAL A 60 -7.51 18.67 -7.31
N PRO A 61 -8.82 18.83 -7.03
CA PRO A 61 -9.28 19.00 -5.67
C PRO A 61 -9.19 17.68 -4.89
N LEU A 62 -8.78 17.77 -3.62
CA LEU A 62 -8.77 16.68 -2.64
C LEU A 62 -8.16 15.36 -3.15
N PRO A 63 -6.96 15.39 -3.77
CA PRO A 63 -6.38 14.23 -4.45
C PRO A 63 -6.15 13.05 -3.51
N ASP A 64 -5.73 13.33 -2.27
CA ASP A 64 -5.47 12.30 -1.27
C ASP A 64 -6.76 11.58 -0.87
N LEU A 65 -7.85 12.32 -0.66
CA LEU A 65 -9.15 11.75 -0.28
C LEU A 65 -9.70 10.83 -1.37
N PHE A 66 -9.54 11.23 -2.63
CA PHE A 66 -9.96 10.41 -3.76
C PHE A 66 -9.18 9.10 -3.83
N HIS A 67 -7.86 9.18 -3.66
CA HIS A 67 -7.00 8.02 -3.67
C HIS A 67 -7.26 7.08 -2.48
N HIS A 68 -7.50 7.64 -1.29
CA HIS A 68 -7.91 6.87 -0.12
C HIS A 68 -9.24 6.15 -0.35
N LEU A 69 -10.22 6.79 -1.00
CA LEU A 69 -11.48 6.15 -1.34
C LEU A 69 -11.29 4.97 -2.31
N GLN A 70 -10.44 5.13 -3.34
CA GLN A 70 -10.11 4.05 -4.27
C GLN A 70 -9.47 2.85 -3.57
N ILE A 71 -8.50 3.09 -2.69
CA ILE A 71 -7.82 2.02 -1.95
C ILE A 71 -8.77 1.40 -0.92
N SER A 72 -9.64 2.19 -0.29
CA SER A 72 -10.67 1.68 0.63
C SER A 72 -11.65 0.75 -0.10
N HIS A 73 -12.08 1.11 -1.31
CA HIS A 73 -12.90 0.25 -2.14
C HIS A 73 -12.18 -1.08 -2.46
N ALA A 74 -10.92 -1.02 -2.91
CA ALA A 74 -10.12 -2.21 -3.19
C ALA A 74 -9.93 -3.11 -1.95
N PHE A 75 -9.68 -2.50 -0.78
CA PHE A 75 -9.57 -3.20 0.50
C PHE A 75 -10.86 -3.97 0.84
N ILE A 76 -12.01 -3.30 0.77
CA ILE A 76 -13.32 -3.89 1.03
C ILE A 76 -13.61 -5.04 0.05
N GLU A 77 -13.33 -4.83 -1.24
CA GLU A 77 -13.49 -5.86 -2.28
C GLU A 77 -12.69 -7.12 -1.94
N LYS A 78 -11.40 -6.96 -1.61
CA LYS A 78 -10.51 -8.09 -1.28
C LYS A 78 -10.92 -8.77 0.02
N PHE A 79 -11.36 -8.01 1.02
CA PHE A 79 -11.95 -8.56 2.24
C PHE A 79 -13.17 -9.44 1.94
N LEU A 80 -14.11 -8.96 1.13
CA LEU A 80 -15.31 -9.72 0.79
C LEU A 80 -14.98 -10.99 0.00
N LYS A 81 -14.02 -10.92 -0.94
CA LYS A 81 -13.53 -12.11 -1.65
C LYS A 81 -12.88 -13.12 -0.71
N TYR A 82 -12.10 -12.64 0.25
CA TYR A 82 -11.52 -13.49 1.28
C TYR A 82 -12.61 -14.12 2.16
N LEU A 83 -13.58 -13.34 2.61
CA LEU A 83 -14.72 -13.84 3.40
C LEU A 83 -15.46 -14.95 2.64
N ILE A 84 -15.89 -14.69 1.40
CA ILE A 84 -16.58 -15.68 0.56
C ILE A 84 -15.73 -16.94 0.40
N SER A 85 -14.43 -16.81 0.13
CA SER A 85 -13.54 -17.98 -0.01
C SER A 85 -13.41 -18.83 1.25
N ASN A 86 -13.70 -18.28 2.43
CA ASN A 86 -13.63 -19.02 3.69
C ASN A 86 -14.95 -19.70 4.05
N PHE A 87 -16.09 -19.17 3.61
CA PHE A 87 -17.41 -19.62 4.06
C PHE A 87 -18.30 -20.21 2.95
N ASP A 88 -17.96 -20.04 1.67
CA ASP A 88 -18.56 -20.79 0.56
C ASP A 88 -17.60 -21.91 0.15
N ASN A 89 -18.02 -23.17 0.33
CA ASN A 89 -17.23 -24.35 -0.01
C ASN A 89 -17.31 -24.69 -1.52
N ASP A 90 -18.33 -24.18 -2.22
CA ASP A 90 -18.59 -24.47 -3.63
C ASP A 90 -18.04 -23.39 -4.56
N ILE A 91 -17.56 -22.27 -4.01
CA ILE A 91 -16.99 -21.18 -4.79
C ILE A 91 -15.66 -21.59 -5.44
N THR A 92 -15.53 -21.28 -6.73
CA THR A 92 -14.30 -21.46 -7.50
C THR A 92 -13.56 -20.13 -7.68
N ILE A 93 -12.25 -20.21 -7.96
CA ILE A 93 -11.44 -19.01 -8.22
C ILE A 93 -11.97 -18.20 -9.42
N ASN A 94 -12.46 -18.88 -10.47
CA ASN A 94 -13.02 -18.23 -11.65
C ASN A 94 -14.31 -17.45 -11.32
N GLN A 95 -15.15 -17.98 -10.44
CA GLN A 95 -16.33 -17.25 -9.95
C GLN A 95 -15.91 -16.03 -9.11
N LEU A 96 -14.92 -16.17 -8.22
CA LEU A 96 -14.40 -15.05 -7.43
C LEU A 96 -13.82 -13.94 -8.32
N ILE A 97 -13.05 -14.28 -9.35
CA ILE A 97 -12.51 -13.33 -10.33
C ILE A 97 -13.65 -12.73 -11.16
N GLY A 98 -14.68 -13.51 -11.49
CA GLY A 98 -15.86 -13.08 -12.25
C GLY A 98 -16.66 -11.96 -11.59
N TYR A 99 -16.55 -11.78 -10.26
CA TYR A 99 -17.12 -10.61 -9.59
C TYR A 99 -16.43 -9.29 -9.96
N LYS A 100 -15.24 -9.34 -10.59
CA LYS A 100 -14.42 -8.16 -10.91
C LYS A 100 -14.25 -7.28 -9.67
N HIS A 101 -14.55 -5.99 -9.78
CA HIS A 101 -14.53 -5.01 -8.68
C HIS A 101 -15.94 -4.71 -8.14
N ASN A 102 -16.93 -5.57 -8.39
CA ASN A 102 -18.33 -5.28 -8.05
C ASN A 102 -18.64 -5.68 -6.60
N ILE A 103 -18.47 -4.74 -5.67
CA ILE A 103 -18.78 -4.92 -4.25
C ILE A 103 -20.25 -5.30 -4.03
N GLN A 104 -21.19 -4.72 -4.78
CA GLN A 104 -22.61 -5.06 -4.63
C GLN A 104 -22.90 -6.55 -4.87
N LYS A 105 -22.27 -7.15 -5.88
CA LYS A 105 -22.41 -8.60 -6.15
C LYS A 105 -21.76 -9.43 -5.06
N LEU A 106 -20.61 -8.99 -4.54
CA LEU A 106 -19.94 -9.66 -3.42
C LEU A 106 -20.80 -9.62 -2.15
N LEU A 107 -21.38 -8.47 -1.80
CA LEU A 107 -22.30 -8.34 -0.65
C LEU A 107 -23.56 -9.19 -0.82
N LYS A 108 -24.14 -9.23 -2.03
CA LYS A 108 -25.27 -10.14 -2.30
C LYS A 108 -24.88 -11.61 -2.13
N HIS A 109 -23.64 -11.96 -2.44
CA HIS A 109 -23.14 -13.31 -2.23
C HIS A 109 -22.93 -13.61 -0.74
N THR A 110 -22.38 -12.68 0.04
CA THR A 110 -22.18 -12.88 1.49
C THR A 110 -23.50 -13.09 2.26
N LYS A 111 -24.64 -12.64 1.72
CA LYS A 111 -25.95 -12.95 2.31
C LYS A 111 -26.40 -14.41 2.12
N LYS A 112 -25.74 -15.17 1.26
CA LYS A 112 -26.06 -16.59 0.97
C LYS A 112 -25.17 -17.57 1.72
N ILE A 113 -24.06 -17.11 2.29
CA ILE A 113 -23.12 -17.94 3.04
C ILE A 113 -23.45 -17.87 4.53
N ASN A 114 -23.00 -18.86 5.31
CA ASN A 114 -23.27 -18.92 6.75
C ASN A 114 -22.38 -17.95 7.56
N TYR A 115 -22.41 -16.66 7.21
CA TYR A 115 -21.70 -15.59 7.90
C TYR A 115 -22.54 -14.31 7.89
N ASP A 116 -22.95 -13.88 9.07
CA ASP A 116 -23.75 -12.65 9.23
C ASP A 116 -22.82 -11.43 9.36
N LEU A 117 -22.49 -10.82 8.22
CA LEU A 117 -21.71 -9.59 8.17
C LEU A 117 -22.50 -8.38 8.67
N ASP A 118 -23.81 -8.35 8.41
CA ASP A 118 -24.68 -7.19 8.66
C ASP A 118 -24.76 -6.92 10.18
N SER A 119 -24.86 -7.96 11.02
CA SER A 119 -24.85 -7.79 12.48
C SER A 119 -23.50 -7.39 13.09
N LYS A 120 -22.42 -7.41 12.30
CA LYS A 120 -21.08 -6.99 12.76
C LYS A 120 -20.83 -5.51 12.56
N LEU A 121 -21.70 -4.80 11.84
CA LEU A 121 -21.52 -3.39 11.49
C LEU A 121 -22.55 -2.52 12.22
N GLU A 122 -22.15 -1.31 12.59
CA GLU A 122 -23.10 -0.30 13.05
C GLU A 122 -23.92 0.25 11.87
N ASN A 123 -25.09 0.83 12.13
CA ASN A 123 -25.98 1.33 11.08
C ASN A 123 -25.28 2.32 10.12
N GLU A 124 -24.44 3.21 10.65
CA GLU A 124 -23.70 4.18 9.83
C GLU A 124 -22.66 3.49 8.92
N GLU A 125 -21.97 2.49 9.45
CA GLU A 125 -20.97 1.69 8.73
C GLU A 125 -21.63 0.86 7.62
N TYR A 126 -22.80 0.27 7.92
CA TYR A 126 -23.60 -0.46 6.95
C TYR A 126 -24.10 0.43 5.81
N ASN A 127 -24.67 1.59 6.14
CA ASN A 127 -25.14 2.55 5.15
C ASN A 127 -23.99 3.06 4.26
N LEU A 128 -22.81 3.24 4.84
CA LEU A 128 -21.62 3.60 4.09
C LEU A 128 -21.16 2.46 3.17
N LEU A 129 -21.14 1.22 3.66
CA LEU A 129 -20.80 0.05 2.86
C LEU A 129 -21.76 -0.12 1.66
N GLU A 130 -23.07 0.08 1.88
CA GLU A 130 -24.07 0.11 0.82
C GLU A 130 -23.80 1.23 -0.20
N THR A 131 -23.39 2.41 0.26
CA THR A 131 -23.01 3.53 -0.62
C THR A 131 -21.79 3.18 -1.47
N ILE A 132 -20.74 2.64 -0.85
CA ILE A 132 -19.52 2.19 -1.54
C ILE A 132 -19.85 1.08 -2.54
N SER A 133 -20.78 0.18 -2.21
CA SER A 133 -21.17 -0.93 -3.09
C SER A 133 -21.78 -0.49 -4.42
N LYS A 134 -22.40 0.69 -4.44
CA LYS A 134 -23.06 1.28 -5.60
C LYS A 134 -22.12 2.14 -6.44
N MET A 135 -20.92 2.43 -5.96
CA MET A 135 -19.92 3.17 -6.73
C MET A 135 -19.45 2.33 -7.91
N ASP A 136 -19.31 2.97 -9.07
CA ASP A 136 -18.64 2.34 -10.19
C ASP A 136 -17.13 2.60 -10.10
N PHE A 137 -16.39 1.61 -9.61
CA PHE A 137 -14.95 1.74 -9.38
C PHE A 137 -14.14 2.12 -10.63
N PRO A 138 -14.36 1.52 -11.82
CA PRO A 138 -13.77 2.02 -13.06
C PRO A 138 -14.06 3.50 -13.33
N SER A 139 -15.32 3.93 -13.24
CA SER A 139 -15.68 5.35 -13.37
C SER A 139 -14.96 6.22 -12.35
N LEU A 140 -14.81 5.73 -11.10
CA LEU A 140 -14.06 6.42 -10.05
C LEU A 140 -12.57 6.54 -10.44
N ARG A 141 -11.96 5.52 -11.03
CA ARG A 141 -10.56 5.60 -11.44
C ARG A 141 -10.32 6.63 -12.56
N TYR A 142 -11.27 6.78 -13.47
CA TYR A 142 -11.19 7.67 -14.62
C TYR A 142 -11.96 8.99 -14.45
N THR A 143 -12.28 9.35 -13.20
CA THR A 143 -13.01 10.59 -12.84
C THR A 143 -14.24 10.84 -13.69
N GLN A 144 -14.96 9.78 -14.06
CA GLN A 144 -16.21 9.89 -14.81
C GLN A 144 -17.35 10.38 -13.90
N PRO A 145 -18.37 11.08 -14.46
CA PRO A 145 -19.44 11.68 -13.67
C PRO A 145 -20.20 10.67 -12.82
N GLN A 146 -20.24 10.91 -11.51
CA GLN A 146 -21.02 10.15 -10.54
C GLN A 146 -21.25 11.00 -9.28
N VAL A 147 -22.35 10.75 -8.58
CA VAL A 147 -22.73 11.52 -7.38
C VAL A 147 -22.83 10.58 -6.20
N PHE A 148 -22.05 10.86 -5.16
CA PHE A 148 -22.09 10.14 -3.89
C PHE A 148 -21.59 11.05 -2.76
N THR A 149 -21.96 10.72 -1.53
CA THR A 149 -21.49 11.42 -0.33
C THR A 149 -20.83 10.43 0.60
N ILE A 150 -19.62 10.75 1.07
CA ILE A 150 -18.86 9.89 1.98
C ILE A 150 -18.46 10.69 3.22
N ASN A 151 -18.86 10.18 4.38
CA ASN A 151 -18.31 10.63 5.65
C ASN A 151 -16.99 9.90 5.90
N PHE A 152 -15.86 10.61 5.81
CA PHE A 152 -14.54 10.03 5.97
C PHE A 152 -14.27 9.50 7.40
N ARG A 153 -14.92 10.05 8.43
CA ARG A 153 -14.83 9.51 9.80
C ARG A 153 -15.48 8.14 9.87
N THR A 154 -16.69 8.00 9.33
CA THR A 154 -17.38 6.71 9.22
C THR A 154 -16.59 5.73 8.34
N LEU A 155 -15.96 6.21 7.26
CA LEU A 155 -15.09 5.37 6.41
C LEU A 155 -13.90 4.80 7.18
N LYS A 156 -13.22 5.63 7.98
CA LYS A 156 -12.13 5.19 8.84
C LYS A 156 -12.59 4.11 9.82
N ASN A 157 -13.75 4.29 10.46
CA ASN A 157 -14.32 3.32 11.38
C ASN A 157 -14.65 1.99 10.67
N LEU A 158 -15.32 2.06 9.52
CA LEU A 158 -15.64 0.90 8.69
C LEU A 158 -14.37 0.11 8.30
N ILE A 159 -13.31 0.79 7.87
CA ILE A 159 -12.03 0.13 7.50
C ILE A 159 -11.42 -0.59 8.71
N LEU A 160 -11.35 0.09 9.87
CA LEU A 160 -10.84 -0.50 11.10
C LEU A 160 -11.66 -1.72 11.53
N LYS A 161 -12.99 -1.62 11.44
CA LYS A 161 -13.92 -2.71 11.76
C LYS A 161 -13.71 -3.91 10.84
N ILE A 162 -13.65 -3.67 9.53
CA ILE A 162 -13.36 -4.72 8.54
C ILE A 162 -12.00 -5.37 8.80
N PHE A 163 -10.97 -4.60 9.17
CA PHE A 163 -9.67 -5.16 9.51
C PHE A 163 -9.71 -6.07 10.74
N VAL A 164 -10.51 -5.73 11.76
CA VAL A 164 -10.74 -6.62 12.91
C VAL A 164 -11.39 -7.93 12.44
N LEU A 165 -12.46 -7.87 11.65
CA LEU A 165 -13.12 -9.05 11.10
C LEU A 165 -12.17 -9.91 10.24
N LEU A 166 -11.36 -9.27 9.40
CA LEU A 166 -10.34 -9.94 8.57
C LEU A 166 -9.37 -10.75 9.45
N LYS A 167 -8.91 -10.19 10.58
CA LYS A 167 -8.02 -10.88 11.53
C LYS A 167 -8.73 -12.02 12.25
N GLU A 168 -9.98 -11.83 12.66
CA GLU A 168 -10.79 -12.88 13.30
C GLU A 168 -10.95 -14.09 12.39
N ILE A 169 -11.40 -13.87 11.15
CA ILE A 169 -11.56 -14.93 10.15
C ILE A 169 -10.21 -15.62 9.88
N ARG A 170 -9.12 -14.86 9.77
CA ARG A 170 -7.77 -15.43 9.60
C ARG A 170 -7.37 -16.31 10.77
N PHE A 171 -7.57 -15.84 11.99
CA PHE A 171 -7.23 -16.58 13.20
C PHE A 171 -8.02 -17.88 13.30
N GLU A 172 -9.34 -17.83 13.10
CA GLU A 172 -10.21 -19.02 13.14
C GLU A 172 -9.80 -20.10 12.15
N ASN A 173 -9.37 -19.70 10.95
CA ASN A 173 -8.94 -20.61 9.88
C ASN A 173 -7.49 -21.10 10.03
N THR A 174 -6.71 -20.54 10.96
CA THR A 174 -5.29 -20.89 11.15
C THR A 174 -4.94 -21.41 12.54
N LYS A 175 -5.86 -21.33 13.51
CA LYS A 175 -5.65 -21.74 14.91
C LYS A 175 -5.22 -23.21 15.09
N SER A 176 -5.58 -24.08 14.13
CA SER A 176 -5.26 -25.51 14.16
C SER A 176 -4.05 -25.88 13.28
N ILE A 177 -3.39 -24.91 12.65
CA ILE A 177 -2.25 -25.13 11.75
C ILE A 177 -0.96 -24.99 12.55
N SER A 178 -0.08 -25.98 12.46
CA SER A 178 1.23 -25.96 13.14
C SER A 178 2.13 -24.83 12.64
N LYS A 179 3.10 -24.39 13.46
CA LYS A 179 4.10 -23.38 13.04
C LYS A 179 4.91 -23.83 11.82
N GLU A 180 5.20 -25.13 11.69
CA GLU A 180 5.90 -25.66 10.51
C GLU A 180 5.03 -25.57 9.23
N GLU A 181 3.74 -25.91 9.31
CA GLU A 181 2.81 -25.78 8.18
C GLU A 181 2.55 -24.32 7.80
N GLN A 182 2.58 -23.39 8.75
CA GLN A 182 2.51 -21.96 8.45
C GLN A 182 3.76 -21.44 7.74
N LYS A 183 4.94 -22.02 8.03
CA LYS A 183 6.21 -21.68 7.36
C LYS A 183 6.31 -22.26 5.96
N SER A 184 5.71 -23.43 5.71
CA SER A 184 5.68 -24.06 4.38
C SER A 184 4.66 -23.42 3.44
N LYS A 185 3.54 -22.90 3.97
CA LYS A 185 2.54 -22.11 3.22
C LYS A 185 3.03 -20.67 2.95
N LYS A 186 4.09 -20.53 2.16
CA LYS A 186 4.58 -19.22 1.69
C LYS A 186 3.71 -18.60 0.60
N ASP A 187 2.78 -19.36 0.02
CA ASP A 187 1.90 -18.96 -1.07
C ASP A 187 1.07 -17.72 -0.74
N GLY A 188 0.99 -16.80 -1.71
CA GLY A 188 0.23 -15.56 -1.67
C GLY A 188 0.97 -14.36 -1.09
N ARG A 189 2.26 -14.47 -0.72
CA ARG A 189 3.05 -13.37 -0.15
C ARG A 189 3.72 -12.54 -1.24
N ILE A 190 3.74 -11.22 -1.02
CA ILE A 190 4.55 -10.27 -1.80
C ILE A 190 5.83 -10.04 -1.01
N PHE A 191 6.97 -10.44 -1.56
CA PHE A 191 8.28 -10.14 -1.01
C PHE A 191 8.93 -9.02 -1.81
N GLY A 192 9.25 -7.90 -1.14
CA GLY A 192 10.14 -6.88 -1.68
C GLY A 192 11.57 -7.20 -1.22
N HIS A 193 12.40 -7.68 -2.14
CA HIS A 193 13.82 -7.88 -1.88
C HIS A 193 14.57 -6.64 -2.32
N LEU A 194 15.24 -5.98 -1.38
CA LEU A 194 16.23 -4.96 -1.70
C LEU A 194 17.38 -5.65 -2.44
N VAL A 195 17.45 -5.44 -3.75
CA VAL A 195 18.51 -5.99 -4.60
C VAL A 195 19.72 -5.06 -4.58
N LYS A 196 19.46 -3.75 -4.52
CA LYS A 196 20.50 -2.73 -4.59
C LYS A 196 20.12 -1.52 -3.75
N LYS A 197 21.02 -1.10 -2.86
CA LYS A 197 20.97 0.21 -2.21
C LYS A 197 21.91 1.16 -2.93
N ILE A 198 21.59 2.45 -2.92
CA ILE A 198 22.47 3.48 -3.43
C ILE A 198 22.72 4.52 -2.33
N ALA A 199 23.96 5.02 -2.24
CA ALA A 199 24.30 6.08 -1.31
C ALA A 199 23.50 7.35 -1.66
N PRO A 200 23.00 8.11 -0.66
CA PRO A 200 22.26 9.34 -0.91
C PRO A 200 23.08 10.32 -1.76
N LYS A 201 22.52 10.80 -2.86
CA LYS A 201 23.24 11.73 -3.75
C LYS A 201 23.53 13.08 -3.10
N LYS A 202 22.76 13.42 -2.08
CA LYS A 202 22.73 14.74 -1.47
C LYS A 202 22.36 14.65 0.01
N PHE A 203 23.12 15.34 0.85
CA PHE A 203 22.77 15.65 2.23
C PHE A 203 22.66 17.15 2.43
N ASN A 204 21.81 17.58 3.36
CA ASN A 204 21.97 18.93 3.91
C ASN A 204 23.21 18.93 4.84
N LYS A 205 23.81 20.11 5.06
CA LYS A 205 25.04 20.22 5.87
C LYS A 205 24.87 19.70 7.29
N ASN A 206 23.78 20.08 7.97
CA ASN A 206 23.53 19.69 9.36
C ASN A 206 23.44 18.16 9.53
N ARG A 207 22.74 17.47 8.63
CA ARG A 207 22.60 16.00 8.66
C ARG A 207 23.92 15.34 8.32
N PHE A 208 24.68 15.88 7.37
CA PHE A 208 26.01 15.39 7.07
C PHE A 208 26.94 15.49 8.28
N GLU A 209 26.92 16.61 9.00
CA GLU A 209 27.68 16.79 10.24
C GLU A 209 27.22 15.83 11.35
N GLN A 210 25.92 15.59 11.49
CA GLN A 210 25.38 14.59 12.43
C GLN A 210 25.91 13.18 12.13
N ILE A 211 25.94 12.78 10.85
CA ILE A 211 26.52 11.49 10.42
C ILE A 211 27.99 11.43 10.84
N LEU A 212 28.77 12.47 10.51
CA LEU A 212 30.19 12.52 10.81
C LEU A 212 30.48 12.56 12.31
N THR A 213 29.62 13.15 13.12
CA THR A 213 29.82 13.23 14.58
C THR A 213 29.24 12.04 15.34
N SER A 214 28.62 11.09 14.65
CA SER A 214 28.09 9.87 15.24
C SER A 214 29.21 9.08 15.94
N ASP A 215 28.92 8.65 17.17
CA ASP A 215 29.77 7.79 18.01
C ASP A 215 29.74 6.32 17.54
N LYS A 216 28.79 5.97 16.68
CA LYS A 216 28.59 4.62 16.15
C LYS A 216 29.55 4.25 15.02
N ILE A 217 30.15 5.24 14.35
CA ILE A 217 31.06 5.02 13.23
C ILE A 217 32.53 5.16 13.64
N SER A 218 33.36 4.29 13.09
CA SER A 218 34.82 4.33 13.26
C SER A 218 35.45 5.49 12.49
N ASN A 219 36.71 5.83 12.80
CA ASN A 219 37.46 6.87 12.09
C ASN A 219 37.62 6.57 10.59
N SER A 220 37.87 5.31 10.22
CA SER A 220 38.00 4.91 8.81
C SER A 220 36.68 5.09 8.04
N GLN A 221 35.55 4.77 8.66
CA GLN A 221 34.22 5.00 8.09
C GLN A 221 33.92 6.50 7.94
N ARG A 222 34.30 7.30 8.94
CA ARG A 222 34.17 8.77 8.88
C ARG A 222 34.98 9.35 7.72
N GLU A 223 36.22 8.91 7.54
CA GLU A 223 37.06 9.32 6.43
C GLU A 223 36.50 8.90 5.08
N LEU A 224 35.95 7.67 4.98
CA LEU A 224 35.30 7.18 3.76
C LEU A 224 34.11 8.07 3.37
N ILE A 225 33.26 8.43 4.33
CA ILE A 225 32.12 9.33 4.11
C ILE A 225 32.64 10.72 3.68
N GLN A 226 33.63 11.29 4.37
CA GLN A 226 34.18 12.61 4.02
C GLN A 226 34.81 12.65 2.63
N LYS A 227 35.50 11.58 2.20
CA LYS A 227 36.10 11.51 0.86
C LYS A 227 35.06 11.33 -0.25
N SER A 228 33.94 10.70 0.06
CA SER A 228 32.89 10.38 -0.90
C SER A 228 31.95 11.56 -1.17
N TYR A 229 32.03 12.63 -0.38
CA TYR A 229 31.09 13.75 -0.41
C TYR A 229 31.82 15.10 -0.43
N GLN A 230 31.33 16.04 -1.26
CA GLN A 230 31.90 17.37 -1.43
C GLN A 230 30.91 18.47 -1.01
N ASN A 231 31.41 19.46 -0.27
CA ASN A 231 30.62 20.63 0.14
C ASN A 231 30.28 21.53 -1.07
N SER A 232 29.03 21.94 -1.16
CA SER A 232 28.51 23.04 -1.99
C SER A 232 27.92 24.14 -1.10
N ASP A 233 27.32 25.19 -1.69
CA ASP A 233 26.82 26.36 -0.95
C ASP A 233 25.79 26.01 0.14
N SER A 234 24.78 25.20 -0.19
CA SER A 234 23.73 24.78 0.76
C SER A 234 23.82 23.32 1.20
N ASP A 235 24.52 22.48 0.44
CA ASP A 235 24.38 21.03 0.54
C ASP A 235 25.72 20.29 0.39
N VAL A 236 25.73 19.01 0.75
CA VAL A 236 26.86 18.11 0.55
C VAL A 236 26.48 17.08 -0.50
N LEU A 237 27.25 17.01 -1.59
CA LEU A 237 26.94 16.21 -2.77
C LEU A 237 27.84 14.99 -2.85
N LEU A 238 27.27 13.84 -3.22
CA LEU A 238 28.05 12.62 -3.47
C LEU A 238 28.92 12.81 -4.71
N VAL A 239 30.23 12.63 -4.55
CA VAL A 239 31.22 12.59 -5.64
C VAL A 239 31.83 11.20 -5.81
N GLY A 240 31.64 10.31 -4.84
CA GLY A 240 32.03 8.91 -4.88
C GLY A 240 31.06 8.02 -5.67
N ASN A 241 31.34 6.71 -5.68
CA ASN A 241 30.47 5.72 -6.31
C ASN A 241 29.20 5.52 -5.47
N GLU A 242 28.03 5.81 -6.05
CA GLU A 242 26.74 5.60 -5.38
C GLU A 242 26.46 4.13 -5.02
N ASN A 243 27.19 3.18 -5.60
CA ASN A 243 27.04 1.74 -5.36
C ASN A 243 28.07 1.18 -4.36
N ASP A 244 28.85 2.05 -3.70
CA ASP A 244 29.83 1.63 -2.71
C ASP A 244 29.13 1.09 -1.46
N LEU A 245 29.21 -0.23 -1.27
CA LEU A 245 28.55 -0.92 -0.15
C LEU A 245 29.16 -0.56 1.20
N GLU A 246 30.45 -0.24 1.26
CA GLU A 246 31.11 0.16 2.50
C GLU A 246 30.65 1.56 2.92
N LEU A 247 30.51 2.46 1.95
CA LEU A 247 29.95 3.80 2.17
C LEU A 247 28.51 3.74 2.66
N ILE A 248 27.66 2.95 1.98
CA ILE A 248 26.24 2.77 2.36
C ILE A 248 26.16 2.22 3.79
N SER A 249 26.93 1.17 4.09
CA SER A 249 26.97 0.55 5.43
C SER A 249 27.41 1.54 6.51
N ALA A 250 28.44 2.35 6.23
CA ALA A 250 28.92 3.37 7.16
C ALA A 250 27.84 4.43 7.48
N ILE A 251 27.08 4.86 6.48
CA ILE A 251 25.97 5.80 6.66
C ILE A 251 24.85 5.17 7.50
N GLU A 252 24.49 3.92 7.25
CA GLU A 252 23.45 3.22 8.01
C GLU A 252 23.85 3.00 9.48
N ILE A 253 25.11 2.65 9.74
CA ILE A 253 25.65 2.51 11.11
C ILE A 253 25.57 3.81 11.88
N ALA A 254 25.75 4.96 11.21
CA ALA A 254 25.59 6.28 11.84
C ALA A 254 24.14 6.55 12.33
N GLY A 255 23.17 5.72 11.92
CA GLY A 255 21.76 5.83 12.28
C GLY A 255 20.90 6.44 11.17
N GLU A 256 21.44 6.61 9.98
CA GLU A 256 20.71 7.15 8.85
C GLU A 256 20.06 6.07 7.99
N GLU A 257 18.76 6.17 7.81
CA GLU A 257 18.04 5.30 6.88
C GLU A 257 18.28 5.78 5.43
N VAL A 258 18.88 4.91 4.62
CA VAL A 258 19.05 5.14 3.19
C VAL A 258 17.75 4.74 2.48
N TRP A 259 16.89 5.73 2.25
CA TRP A 259 15.58 5.54 1.62
C TRP A 259 15.65 5.29 0.11
N ASP A 260 16.79 5.61 -0.53
CA ASP A 260 17.00 5.39 -1.95
C ASP A 260 17.41 3.94 -2.21
N PHE A 261 16.39 3.10 -2.34
CA PHE A 261 16.55 1.72 -2.80
C PHE A 261 16.75 1.76 -4.32
N GLY A 262 18.00 1.70 -4.78
CA GLY A 262 18.31 1.72 -6.21
C GLY A 262 17.59 0.62 -7.00
N GLU A 263 17.40 -0.56 -6.41
CA GLU A 263 16.62 -1.64 -7.03
C GLU A 263 15.89 -2.50 -5.97
N ILE A 264 14.59 -2.70 -6.19
CA ILE A 264 13.75 -3.64 -5.45
C ILE A 264 13.27 -4.71 -6.43
N ARG A 265 13.52 -5.98 -6.13
CA ARG A 265 12.88 -7.11 -6.80
C ARG A 265 11.63 -7.49 -6.03
N PHE A 266 10.51 -7.53 -6.73
CA PHE A 266 9.27 -8.08 -6.21
C PHE A 266 9.16 -9.56 -6.58
N GLU A 267 8.90 -10.40 -5.58
CA GLU A 267 8.51 -11.79 -5.77
C GLU A 267 7.09 -11.98 -5.26
N ILE A 268 6.20 -12.45 -6.14
CA ILE A 268 4.81 -12.78 -5.80
C ILE A 268 4.68 -14.29 -6.00
N THR A 269 4.62 -15.01 -4.88
CA THR A 269 4.47 -16.48 -4.85
C THR A 269 3.00 -16.86 -4.83
#